data_AF-W6AKE2-F1
#
_entry.id   AF-W6AKE2-F1
#
_cell.length_a   1.000
_cell.length_b   1.000
_cell.length_c   1.000
_cell.angle_alpha   90.00
_cell.angle_beta   90.00
_cell.angle_gamma   90.00
#
_symmetry.space_group_name_H-M   'P 1'
#
loop_
_entity.id
_entity.type
_entity.pdbx_description
1 polymer ?
#
loop_
_entity_poly.entity_id
_entity_poly.type
_entity_poly.pdbx_seq_one_letter_code
_entity_poly.pdbx_strand_id
1 'polypeptide(L)'
;MTCRTFLEKSNVYAICITDDPIDNLEYHQELKTSWPVLKVISNFRPDKVMKINTDGFGDYIAKLSSVSGTNIKDYDSLMNALKKRINFYDQMGGKTAEHGLKV
;
A
#
# COMPACT_ATOMS: atom_id res chain seq x y z
N MET A 1 24.87 13.83 9.51
CA MET A 1 24.39 12.43 9.42
C MET A 1 23.04 12.48 8.71
N THR A 2 22.87 11.73 7.62
CA THR A 2 21.60 11.65 6.88
C THR A 2 20.79 10.44 7.34
N CYS A 3 19.48 10.42 7.05
CA CYS A 3 18.61 9.25 7.30
C CYS A 3 19.22 7.97 6.71
N ARG A 4 19.73 8.02 5.47
CA ARG A 4 20.37 6.88 4.82
C ARG A 4 21.59 6.38 5.59
N THR A 5 22.52 7.29 5.93
CA THR A 5 23.73 6.92 6.68
C THR A 5 23.44 6.43 8.11
N PHE A 6 22.32 6.85 8.70
CA PHE A 6 21.90 6.35 10.01
C PHE A 6 21.40 4.90 9.91
N LEU A 7 20.50 4.62 8.97
CA LEU A 7 19.93 3.28 8.76
C LEU A 7 21.00 2.24 8.41
N GLU A 8 21.99 2.62 7.59
CA GLU A 8 23.13 1.77 7.26
C GLU A 8 24.00 1.47 8.50
N LYS A 9 24.34 2.50 9.29
CA LYS A 9 25.13 2.33 10.52
C LYS A 9 24.40 1.54 11.61
N SER A 10 23.08 1.60 11.62
CA SER A 10 22.22 0.82 12.52
C SER A 10 22.01 -0.62 12.06
N ASN A 11 22.60 -1.04 10.93
CA ASN A 11 22.43 -2.39 10.37
C ASN A 11 20.95 -2.78 10.20
N VAL A 12 20.13 -1.85 9.71
CA VAL A 12 18.71 -2.10 9.48
C VAL A 12 18.56 -3.09 8.32
N TYR A 13 18.00 -4.26 8.63
CA TYR A 13 17.78 -5.31 7.63
C TYR A 13 16.67 -4.95 6.63
N ALA A 14 15.54 -4.42 7.12
CA ALA A 14 14.41 -4.03 6.29
C ALA A 14 13.54 -2.97 6.99
N ILE A 15 12.82 -2.18 6.18
CA ILE A 15 11.74 -1.29 6.62
C ILE A 15 10.46 -1.75 5.96
N CYS A 16 9.40 -1.88 6.75
CA CYS A 16 8.05 -2.16 6.28
C CYS A 16 7.20 -0.90 6.44
N ILE A 17 6.74 -0.31 5.34
CA ILE A 17 5.94 0.91 5.33
C ILE A 17 4.47 0.51 5.19
N THR A 18 3.59 1.08 6.02
CA THR A 18 2.15 0.86 5.92
C THR A 18 1.54 1.80 4.89
N ASP A 19 1.00 1.23 3.80
CA ASP A 19 0.45 1.98 2.68
C ASP A 19 -1.03 1.66 2.45
N ASP A 20 -1.77 2.65 1.93
CA ASP A 20 -3.18 2.54 1.58
C ASP A 20 -3.35 1.88 0.20
N PRO A 21 -4.33 0.97 -0.02
CA PRO A 21 -4.55 0.32 -1.31
C PRO A 21 -4.55 1.22 -2.55
N ILE A 22 -4.90 2.51 -2.41
CA ILE A 22 -4.89 3.46 -3.54
C ILE A 22 -3.51 4.04 -3.88
N ASP A 23 -2.48 3.77 -3.08
CA ASP A 23 -1.14 4.32 -3.25
C ASP A 23 -0.43 3.75 -4.48
N ASN A 24 0.29 4.57 -5.23
CA ASN A 24 1.05 4.16 -6.41
C ASN A 24 2.42 3.55 -6.05
N LEU A 25 2.81 3.57 -4.79
CA LEU A 25 4.09 3.11 -4.25
C LEU A 25 5.29 3.73 -4.98
N GLU A 26 5.21 4.99 -5.40
CA GLU A 26 6.25 5.66 -6.20
C GLU A 26 7.63 5.61 -5.53
N TYR A 27 7.70 5.89 -4.23
CA TYR A 27 8.96 5.86 -3.48
C TYR A 27 9.47 4.42 -3.27
N HIS A 28 8.59 3.42 -3.17
CA HIS A 28 9.05 2.03 -3.14
C HIS A 28 9.70 1.65 -4.48
N GLN A 29 9.15 2.10 -5.60
CA GLN A 29 9.72 1.89 -6.93
C GLN A 29 11.06 2.61 -7.08
N GLU A 30 11.15 3.87 -6.64
CA GLU A 30 12.38 4.65 -6.69
C GLU A 30 13.47 4.07 -5.77
N LEU A 31 13.13 3.64 -4.57
CA LEU A 31 14.11 3.14 -3.59
C LEU A 31 14.70 1.79 -4.02
N LYS A 32 13.92 0.95 -4.73
CA LYS A 32 14.44 -0.29 -5.33
C LYS A 32 15.61 -0.05 -6.27
N THR A 33 15.67 1.09 -6.96
CA THR A 33 16.74 1.41 -7.92
C THR A 33 17.78 2.35 -7.30
N SER A 34 17.36 3.37 -6.56
CA SER A 34 18.23 4.42 -6.02
C SER A 34 18.91 4.07 -4.69
N TRP A 35 18.44 3.04 -3.98
CA TRP A 35 19.02 2.61 -2.71
C TRP A 35 18.82 1.11 -2.44
N PRO A 36 19.35 0.22 -3.31
CA PRO A 36 19.10 -1.22 -3.25
C PRO A 36 19.69 -1.92 -2.01
N VAL A 37 20.56 -1.24 -1.26
CA VAL A 37 21.18 -1.77 -0.03
C VAL A 37 20.20 -1.90 1.14
N LEU A 38 19.10 -1.13 1.13
CA LEU A 38 18.06 -1.22 2.15
C LEU A 38 16.79 -1.84 1.57
N LYS A 39 16.30 -2.90 2.20
CA LYS A 39 15.04 -3.53 1.81
C LYS A 39 13.86 -2.71 2.33
N VAL A 40 13.24 -1.91 1.47
CA VAL A 40 11.99 -1.18 1.76
C VAL A 40 10.82 -1.92 1.13
N ILE A 41 9.88 -2.38 1.94
CA ILE A 41 8.71 -3.18 1.51
C ILE A 41 7.41 -2.54 1.99
N SER A 42 6.34 -2.75 1.22
CA SER A 42 5.00 -2.24 1.51
C SER A 42 4.19 -3.19 2.38
N ASN A 43 3.37 -2.65 3.27
CA ASN A 43 2.37 -3.33 4.09
C ASN A 43 0.97 -2.82 3.71
N PHE A 44 0.10 -3.71 3.25
CA PHE A 44 -1.20 -3.36 2.68
C PHE A 44 -2.24 -3.08 3.78
N ARG A 45 -2.76 -1.85 3.87
CA ARG A 45 -3.74 -1.46 4.90
C ARG A 45 -5.08 -0.99 4.34
N PRO A 46 -6.08 -1.87 4.21
CA PRO A 46 -7.35 -1.55 3.57
C PRO A 46 -8.39 -0.90 4.50
N ASP A 47 -7.98 -0.22 5.57
CA ASP A 47 -8.90 0.32 6.58
C ASP A 47 -9.96 1.26 5.99
N LYS A 48 -9.60 2.11 5.02
CA LYS A 48 -10.54 3.06 4.43
C LYS A 48 -11.62 2.38 3.59
N VAL A 49 -11.35 1.18 3.05
CA VAL A 49 -12.35 0.38 2.34
C VAL A 49 -13.45 -0.11 3.29
N MET A 50 -13.12 -0.32 4.56
CA MET A 50 -14.06 -0.81 5.58
C MET A 50 -14.85 0.33 6.25
N LYS A 51 -14.43 1.59 6.07
CA LYS A 51 -15.04 2.77 6.69
C LYS A 51 -16.16 3.37 5.84
N ILE A 52 -17.18 2.57 5.55
CA ILE A 52 -18.28 2.96 4.64
C ILE A 52 -19.07 4.21 5.10
N ASN A 53 -19.07 4.49 6.40
CA ASN A 53 -19.81 5.60 7.01
C ASN A 53 -19.00 6.90 7.14
N THR A 54 -17.75 6.94 6.67
CA THR A 54 -16.95 8.17 6.72
C THR A 54 -17.20 9.04 5.51
N ASP A 55 -17.20 10.35 5.71
CA ASP A 55 -17.21 11.32 4.61
C ASP A 55 -16.08 11.02 3.62
N GLY A 56 -16.37 11.18 2.32
CA GLY A 56 -15.42 10.90 1.24
C GLY A 56 -15.22 9.42 0.90
N PHE A 57 -16.01 8.49 1.47
CA PHE A 57 -15.96 7.08 1.07
C PHE A 57 -16.21 6.89 -0.44
N GLY A 58 -17.18 7.62 -1.01
CA GLY A 58 -17.44 7.58 -2.46
C GLY A 58 -16.23 7.99 -3.31
N ASP A 59 -15.56 9.08 -2.94
CA ASP A 59 -14.34 9.55 -3.61
C ASP A 59 -13.19 8.54 -3.48
N TYR A 60 -13.09 7.89 -2.31
CA TYR A 60 -12.11 6.84 -2.08
C TYR A 60 -12.36 5.63 -2.99
N ILE A 61 -13.61 5.18 -3.12
CA ILE A 61 -13.98 4.11 -4.05
C ILE A 61 -13.71 4.51 -5.50
N ALA A 62 -13.97 5.76 -5.89
CA ALA A 62 -13.63 6.26 -7.22
C ALA A 62 -12.11 6.22 -7.49
N LYS A 63 -11.29 6.61 -6.51
CA LYS A 63 -9.82 6.51 -6.61
C LYS A 63 -9.36 5.04 -6.69
N LEU A 64 -9.92 4.17 -5.86
CA LEU A 64 -9.64 2.73 -5.88
C LEU A 64 -10.02 2.11 -7.23
N SER A 65 -11.15 2.52 -7.80
CA SER A 65 -11.58 2.12 -9.14
C SER A 65 -10.55 2.50 -10.21
N SER A 66 -10.08 3.75 -10.17
CA SER A 66 -9.07 4.28 -11.09
C SER A 66 -7.74 3.52 -11.00
N VAL A 67 -7.14 3.43 -9.80
CA VAL A 67 -5.82 2.81 -9.59
C VAL A 67 -5.82 1.28 -9.71
N SER A 68 -6.99 0.65 -9.65
CA SER A 68 -7.14 -0.80 -9.90
C SER A 68 -7.56 -1.13 -11.35
N GLY A 69 -7.89 -0.12 -12.17
CA GLY A 69 -8.45 -0.32 -13.50
C GLY A 69 -9.70 -1.20 -13.48
N THR A 70 -10.56 -1.04 -12.47
CA THR A 70 -11.77 -1.86 -12.29
C THR A 70 -12.95 -0.94 -12.01
N ASN A 71 -14.02 -1.03 -12.79
CA ASN A 71 -15.25 -0.29 -12.51
C ASN A 71 -15.95 -0.90 -11.29
N ILE A 72 -15.89 -0.21 -10.15
CA ILE A 72 -16.46 -0.68 -8.88
C ILE A 72 -17.92 -0.22 -8.81
N LYS A 73 -18.85 -1.17 -8.92
CA LYS A 73 -20.30 -0.93 -8.92
C LYS A 73 -21.08 -1.82 -7.94
N ASP A 74 -20.42 -2.82 -7.39
CA ASP A 74 -20.97 -3.84 -6.50
C ASP A 74 -19.84 -4.43 -5.64
N TYR A 75 -20.20 -5.34 -4.74
CA TYR A 75 -19.25 -5.98 -3.84
C TYR A 75 -18.21 -6.83 -4.60
N ASP A 76 -18.61 -7.55 -5.64
CA ASP A 76 -17.72 -8.42 -6.40
C ASP A 76 -16.65 -7.62 -7.18
N SER A 77 -17.06 -6.51 -7.80
CA SER A 77 -16.14 -5.59 -8.45
C SER A 77 -15.20 -4.89 -7.45
N LEU A 78 -15.65 -4.59 -6.23
CA LEU A 78 -14.78 -4.13 -5.15
C LEU A 78 -13.74 -5.19 -4.76
N MET A 79 -14.15 -6.44 -4.58
CA MET A 79 -13.22 -7.54 -4.26
C MET A 79 -12.20 -7.76 -5.38
N ASN A 80 -12.62 -7.66 -6.64
CA ASN A 80 -11.72 -7.74 -7.79
C ASN A 80 -10.72 -6.58 -7.83
N ALA A 81 -11.16 -5.35 -7.54
CA ALA A 81 -10.27 -4.20 -7.43
C ALA A 81 -9.21 -4.43 -6.34
N LEU A 82 -9.61 -4.85 -5.14
CA LEU A 82 -8.69 -5.12 -4.04
C LEU A 82 -7.69 -6.23 -4.36
N LYS A 83 -8.14 -7.33 -4.98
CA LYS A 83 -7.23 -8.41 -5.44
C LYS A 83 -6.16 -7.89 -6.39
N LYS A 84 -6.53 -7.03 -7.36
CA LYS A 84 -5.54 -6.40 -8.25
C LYS A 84 -4.55 -5.53 -7.49
N ARG A 85 -5.02 -4.78 -6.48
CA ARG A 85 -4.14 -3.96 -5.64
C ARG A 85 -3.21 -4.83 -4.78
N ILE A 86 -3.69 -5.93 -4.20
CA ILE A 86 -2.84 -6.89 -3.48
C ILE A 86 -1.75 -7.46 -4.40
N ASN A 87 -2.10 -7.85 -5.64
CA ASN A 87 -1.10 -8.33 -6.61
C ASN A 87 -0.05 -7.27 -6.94
N PHE A 88 -0.46 -6.00 -7.06
CA PHE A 88 0.48 -4.88 -7.25
C PHE A 88 1.45 -4.74 -6.07
N TYR A 89 0.96 -4.88 -4.83
CA TYR A 89 1.79 -4.83 -3.62
C TYR A 89 2.75 -6.03 -3.55
N ASP A 90 2.29 -7.21 -3.95
CA ASP A 90 3.13 -8.42 -4.02
C ASP A 90 4.30 -8.24 -5.00
N GLN A 91 4.03 -7.67 -6.19
CA GLN A 91 5.07 -7.29 -7.15
C GLN A 91 6.04 -6.24 -6.59
N MET A 92 5.57 -5.39 -5.68
CA MET A 92 6.42 -4.45 -4.95
C MET A 92 7.22 -5.09 -3.80
N GLY A 93 6.99 -6.37 -3.50
CA GLY A 93 7.68 -7.12 -2.45
C GLY A 93 6.94 -7.09 -1.11
N GLY A 94 5.73 -6.53 -1.08
CA GLY A 94 4.86 -6.55 0.09
C GLY A 94 4.38 -7.96 0.41
N LYS A 95 4.42 -8.33 1.70
CA LYS A 95 4.06 -9.67 2.21
C LYS A 95 3.14 -9.63 3.41
N THR A 96 2.72 -8.45 3.83
CA THR A 96 1.92 -8.25 5.03
C THR A 96 0.71 -7.40 4.71
N ALA A 97 -0.36 -7.65 5.46
CA ALA A 97 -1.53 -6.79 5.51
C ALA A 97 -1.85 -6.47 6.96
N GLU A 98 -2.21 -5.23 7.23
CA GLU A 98 -2.55 -4.74 8.57
C GLU A 98 -3.99 -4.25 8.57
N HIS A 99 -4.76 -4.63 9.59
CA HIS A 99 -6.15 -4.22 9.77
C HIS A 99 -6.30 -3.49 11.11
N GLY A 100 -6.69 -2.21 11.05
CA GLY A 100 -7.00 -1.40 12.23
C GLY A 100 -8.43 -1.60 12.68
N LEU A 101 -8.71 -2.71 13.37
CA LEU A 101 -10.03 -3.01 13.92
C LEU A 101 -10.19 -2.35 15.30
N LYS A 102 -11.27 -1.60 15.50
CA LYS A 102 -11.73 -1.23 16.84
C LYS A 102 -12.82 -2.22 17.24
N VAL A 103 -12.56 -2.95 18.33
CA VAL A 103 -13.59 -3.67 19.10
C VAL A 103 -14.30 -2.72 20.05
#